data_AF-M5DMV9-F1
#
_entry.id   AF-M5DMV9-F1
#
_cell.length_a   1.000
_cell.length_b   1.000
_cell.length_c   1.000
_cell.angle_alpha   90.00
_cell.angle_beta   90.00
_cell.angle_gamma   90.00
#
_symmetry.space_group_name_H-M   'P 1'
#
loop_
_entity.id
_entity.type
_entity.pdbx_description
1 polymer ?
#
loop_
_entity_poly.entity_id
_entity_poly.type
_entity_poly.pdbx_seq_one_letter_code
_entity_poly.pdbx_strand_id
1 'polypeptide(L)'
;MARLVILMAMIAVLAGCSSAVVKPEQMPMTVSSLPTWDNGRLGSLAEGENHPAVESLFQKAEQARQLGQWSAALTYLDQARQIQPRNPAVLYRQAWVCLQVGDARRAQQLLQRAKVFAAGDSNFLRRIDALLVE
;
A
#
# COMPACT_ATOMS: atom_id res chain seq x y z
N MET A 1 -36.15 -22.88 -49.80
CA MET A 1 -36.12 -21.88 -50.89
C MET A 1 -35.28 -20.71 -50.39
N ALA A 2 -33.97 -20.86 -50.38
CA ALA A 2 -33.12 -20.59 -51.54
C ALA A 2 -32.91 -19.09 -51.71
N ARG A 3 -31.64 -18.68 -51.79
CA ARG A 3 -31.08 -17.32 -51.69
C ARG A 3 -30.85 -16.94 -50.22
N LEU A 4 -29.68 -17.09 -49.63
CA LEU A 4 -28.36 -16.83 -50.18
C LEU A 4 -27.37 -17.87 -49.65
N VAL A 5 -27.25 -18.94 -50.41
CA VAL A 5 -26.16 -19.94 -50.33
C VAL A 5 -24.98 -19.49 -51.22
N ILE A 6 -24.87 -18.20 -51.54
CA ILE A 6 -23.88 -17.68 -52.50
C ILE A 6 -23.14 -16.52 -51.89
N LEU A 7 -22.31 -16.82 -50.90
CA LEU A 7 -20.97 -16.25 -50.78
C LEU A 7 -20.20 -17.16 -49.82
N MET A 8 -20.24 -18.45 -50.15
CA MET A 8 -19.09 -19.31 -49.90
C MET A 8 -17.88 -18.73 -50.62
N ALA A 9 -16.73 -19.01 -50.03
CA ALA A 9 -15.39 -18.75 -50.54
C ALA A 9 -14.95 -17.30 -50.41
N MET A 10 -14.21 -17.04 -49.32
CA MET A 10 -12.78 -16.74 -49.47
C MET A 10 -12.09 -16.99 -48.13
N ILE A 11 -11.19 -18.00 -48.15
CA ILE A 11 -9.94 -18.03 -47.37
C ILE A 11 -10.15 -18.34 -45.88
N ALA A 12 -10.19 -19.59 -45.39
CA ALA A 12 -9.17 -20.65 -45.44
C ALA A 12 -7.74 -20.15 -45.21
N VAL A 13 -7.19 -20.58 -44.07
CA VAL A 13 -5.78 -20.48 -43.63
C VAL A 13 -5.43 -19.21 -42.88
N LEU A 14 -5.35 -19.34 -41.56
CA LEU A 14 -4.09 -19.16 -40.86
C LEU A 14 -4.14 -19.99 -39.57
N ALA A 15 -3.36 -21.06 -39.58
CA ALA A 15 -2.92 -21.73 -38.37
C ALA A 15 -2.19 -20.68 -37.50
N GLY A 16 -2.63 -20.55 -36.26
CA GLY A 16 -2.01 -19.69 -35.27
C GLY A 16 -2.14 -20.33 -33.90
N CYS A 17 -1.33 -21.36 -33.65
CA CYS A 17 -1.00 -21.74 -32.28
C CYS A 17 -0.31 -20.55 -31.63
N SER A 18 -0.92 -19.95 -30.62
CA SER A 18 -0.18 -19.55 -29.43
C SER A 18 -1.15 -19.27 -28.30
N SER A 19 -1.21 -20.21 -27.36
CA SER A 19 -1.63 -19.90 -25.99
C SER A 19 -0.62 -18.92 -25.41
N ALA A 20 -0.80 -17.64 -25.66
CA ALA A 20 -0.22 -16.62 -24.81
C ALA A 20 -1.15 -16.50 -23.61
N VAL A 21 -0.89 -17.32 -22.59
CA VAL A 21 -1.28 -16.97 -21.21
C VAL A 21 -0.76 -15.55 -21.01
N VAL A 22 -1.68 -14.58 -20.98
CA VAL A 22 -1.39 -13.25 -20.46
C VAL A 22 -1.10 -13.47 -18.99
N LYS A 23 0.18 -13.73 -18.71
CA LYS A 23 0.74 -13.61 -17.38
C LYS A 23 0.26 -12.24 -16.90
N PRO A 24 -0.47 -12.12 -15.78
CA PRO A 24 -0.78 -10.82 -15.24
C PRO A 24 0.57 -10.12 -15.18
N GLU A 25 0.71 -9.09 -15.99
CA GLU A 25 1.88 -8.25 -16.01
C GLU A 25 1.83 -7.59 -14.65
N GLN A 26 2.45 -8.29 -13.70
CA GLN A 26 2.90 -7.80 -12.44
C GLN A 26 3.80 -6.65 -12.86
N MET A 27 3.19 -5.49 -13.07
CA MET A 27 3.85 -4.21 -13.01
C MET A 27 4.51 -4.29 -11.65
N PRO A 28 5.83 -4.51 -11.59
CA PRO A 28 6.46 -4.62 -10.30
C PRO A 28 6.24 -3.25 -9.71
N MET A 29 5.34 -3.17 -8.74
CA MET A 29 5.38 -2.17 -7.70
C MET A 29 6.72 -2.43 -7.06
N THR A 30 7.78 -1.90 -7.68
CA THR A 30 9.13 -2.14 -7.23
C THR A 30 9.19 -1.40 -5.93
N VAL A 31 9.07 -2.18 -4.84
CA VAL A 31 9.27 -1.75 -3.45
C VAL A 31 10.60 -0.99 -3.29
N SER A 32 11.50 -1.05 -4.29
CA SER A 32 12.74 -0.30 -4.40
C SER A 32 12.60 1.22 -4.65
N SER A 33 11.44 1.75 -5.06
CA SER A 33 11.24 3.21 -5.17
C SER A 33 10.63 3.83 -3.91
N LEU A 34 10.15 3.00 -2.97
CA LEU A 34 9.83 3.43 -1.62
C LEU A 34 11.16 3.62 -0.87
N PRO A 35 11.38 4.75 -0.18
CA PRO A 35 12.66 5.07 0.46
C PRO A 35 13.06 3.96 1.42
N THR A 36 14.15 3.24 1.17
CA THR A 36 14.57 2.03 1.89
C THR A 36 14.36 2.16 3.40
N TRP A 37 13.35 1.45 3.90
CA TRP A 37 12.91 1.44 5.28
C TRP A 37 13.93 0.59 6.03
N ASP A 38 14.88 1.22 6.70
CA ASP A 38 15.98 0.57 7.43
C ASP A 38 15.46 -0.60 8.28
N ASN A 39 15.70 -1.82 7.79
CA ASN A 39 15.34 -3.06 8.47
C ASN A 39 13.90 -3.11 8.98
N GLY A 40 12.96 -2.58 8.19
CA GLY A 40 11.55 -2.60 8.52
C GLY A 40 11.07 -1.45 9.39
N ARG A 41 11.97 -0.73 10.05
CA ARG A 41 11.59 0.49 10.75
C ARG A 41 11.22 1.53 9.71
N LEU A 42 10.00 2.04 9.83
CA LEU A 42 9.73 3.39 9.37
C LEU A 42 10.79 4.29 9.99
N GLY A 43 11.74 4.77 9.17
CA GLY A 43 12.80 5.68 9.61
C GLY A 43 12.21 6.86 10.38
N SER A 44 13.00 7.44 11.29
CA SER A 44 12.63 8.47 12.29
C SER A 44 11.22 9.05 12.06
N LEU A 45 10.20 8.36 12.59
CA LEU A 45 8.86 8.95 12.78
C LEU A 45 8.73 9.55 14.18
N ALA A 46 9.88 9.75 14.83
CA ALA A 46 10.02 10.37 16.14
C ALA A 46 10.13 11.91 16.03
N GLU A 47 9.89 12.47 14.85
CA GLU A 47 9.69 13.91 14.67
C GLU A 47 8.30 14.26 15.25
N GLY A 48 8.28 14.46 16.58
CA GLY A 48 7.10 14.72 17.39
C GLY A 48 7.13 13.96 18.72
N GLU A 49 6.53 14.54 19.77
CA GLU A 49 6.42 13.90 21.09
C GLU A 49 5.46 12.70 21.05
N ASN A 50 6.03 11.49 20.94
CA ASN A 50 5.29 10.25 21.10
C ASN A 50 5.21 9.86 22.57
N HIS A 51 4.02 9.50 23.04
CA HIS A 51 3.88 8.96 24.39
C HIS A 51 4.68 7.63 24.51
N PRO A 52 5.39 7.34 25.62
CA PRO A 52 6.22 6.14 25.74
C PRO A 52 5.47 4.83 25.44
N ALA A 53 4.19 4.76 25.81
CA ALA A 53 3.33 3.63 25.48
C ALA A 53 3.07 3.47 23.96
N VAL A 54 2.95 4.59 23.23
CA VAL A 54 2.82 4.57 21.75
C VAL A 54 4.10 4.06 21.12
N GLU A 55 5.26 4.46 21.63
CA GLU A 55 6.54 3.96 21.14
C GLU A 55 6.67 2.44 21.33
N SER A 56 6.30 1.92 22.51
CA SER A 56 6.26 0.46 22.75
C SER A 56 5.33 -0.26 21.77
N LEU A 57 4.15 0.30 21.49
CA LEU A 57 3.21 -0.26 20.52
C LEU A 57 3.75 -0.22 19.09
N PHE A 58 4.52 0.80 18.72
CA PHE A 58 5.22 0.82 17.43
C PHE A 58 6.25 -0.28 17.30
N GLN A 59 7.04 -0.56 18.36
CA GLN A 59 7.98 -1.68 18.33
C GLN A 59 7.27 -3.03 18.19
N LYS A 60 6.13 -3.22 18.87
CA LYS A 60 5.30 -4.45 18.72
C LYS A 60 4.69 -4.57 17.32
N ALA A 61 4.15 -3.48 16.78
CA ALA A 61 3.62 -3.43 15.43
C ALA A 61 4.70 -3.80 14.40
N GLU A 62 5.92 -3.29 14.61
CA GLU A 62 7.06 -3.56 13.74
C GLU A 62 7.50 -5.02 13.80
N GLN A 63 7.59 -5.59 15.00
CA GLN A 63 7.88 -7.02 15.16
C GLN A 63 6.83 -7.89 14.47
N ALA A 64 5.55 -7.60 14.67
CA ALA A 64 4.46 -8.32 14.00
C ALA A 64 4.55 -8.21 12.47
N ARG A 65 4.88 -7.02 11.95
CA ARG A 65 5.09 -6.76 10.52
C ARG A 65 6.25 -7.60 9.95
N GLN A 66 7.38 -7.67 10.65
CA GLN A 66 8.53 -8.49 10.26
C GLN A 66 8.20 -9.98 10.20
N LEU A 67 7.29 -10.44 11.06
CA LEU A 67 6.77 -11.80 11.08
C LEU A 67 5.64 -12.04 10.05
N GLY A 68 5.27 -11.04 9.24
CA GLY A 68 4.14 -11.12 8.29
C GLY A 68 2.76 -11.15 8.96
N GLN A 69 2.68 -10.84 10.25
CA GLN A 69 1.45 -10.85 11.05
C GLN A 69 0.71 -9.50 10.90
N TRP A 70 0.21 -9.21 9.71
CA TRP A 70 -0.41 -7.92 9.37
C TRP A 70 -1.58 -7.54 10.27
N SER A 71 -2.41 -8.51 10.65
CA SER A 71 -3.53 -8.29 11.58
C SER A 71 -3.05 -7.86 12.97
N ALA A 72 -1.99 -8.49 13.49
CA ALA A 72 -1.43 -8.10 14.79
C ALA A 72 -0.78 -6.71 14.72
N ALA A 73 -0.08 -6.40 13.62
CA ALA A 73 0.48 -5.09 13.38
C ALA A 73 -0.62 -4.00 13.40
N LEU A 74 -1.74 -4.20 12.70
CA LEU A 74 -2.87 -3.28 12.74
C LEU A 74 -3.46 -3.12 14.14
N THR A 75 -3.62 -4.20 14.89
CA THR A 75 -4.12 -4.15 16.28
C THR A 75 -3.25 -3.27 17.18
N TYR A 76 -1.93 -3.43 17.13
CA TYR A 76 -1.02 -2.59 17.91
C TYR A 76 -1.07 -1.12 17.50
N LEU A 77 -1.22 -0.84 16.19
CA LEU A 77 -1.37 0.52 15.69
C LEU A 77 -2.72 1.15 16.05
N ASP A 78 -3.80 0.36 16.11
CA ASP A 78 -5.10 0.82 16.59
C ASP A 78 -5.05 1.17 18.07
N GLN A 79 -4.37 0.38 18.89
CA GLN A 79 -4.09 0.72 20.29
C GLN A 79 -3.28 2.02 20.40
N ALA A 80 -2.25 2.20 19.57
CA ALA A 80 -1.47 3.43 19.56
C ALA A 80 -2.34 4.66 19.21
N ARG A 81 -3.29 4.49 18.28
CA ARG A 81 -4.24 5.53 17.89
C ARG A 81 -5.23 5.87 18.99
N GLN A 82 -5.62 4.91 19.83
CA GLN A 82 -6.47 5.19 20.99
C GLN A 82 -5.76 6.12 21.99
N ILE A 83 -4.43 6.00 22.12
CA ILE A 83 -3.62 6.84 23.00
C ILE A 83 -3.37 8.22 22.36
N GLN A 84 -3.01 8.26 21.08
CA GLN A 84 -2.77 9.51 20.35
C GLN A 84 -3.56 9.55 19.01
N PRO A 85 -4.85 9.95 19.03
CA PRO A 85 -5.72 9.90 17.85
C PRO A 85 -5.35 10.84 16.70
N ARG A 86 -4.58 11.89 17.01
CA ARG A 86 -4.14 12.94 16.08
C ARG A 86 -2.65 12.86 15.76
N ASN A 87 -2.03 11.71 16.04
CA ASN A 87 -0.62 11.51 15.74
C ASN A 87 -0.45 11.10 14.26
N PRO A 88 0.20 11.94 13.44
CA PRO A 88 0.37 11.65 12.02
C PRO A 88 1.23 10.38 11.77
N ALA A 89 2.18 10.08 12.66
CA ALA A 89 3.01 8.87 12.57
C ALA A 89 2.18 7.58 12.74
N VAL A 90 1.21 7.58 13.67
CA VAL A 90 0.31 6.43 13.86
C VAL A 90 -0.51 6.20 12.58
N LEU A 91 -1.10 7.26 12.03
CA LEU A 91 -1.93 7.20 10.83
C LEU A 91 -1.14 6.74 9.61
N TYR A 92 0.08 7.25 9.42
CA TYR A 92 0.98 6.84 8.34
C TYR A 92 1.35 5.35 8.44
N ARG A 93 1.71 4.85 9.63
CA ARG A 93 2.01 3.43 9.87
C ARG A 93 0.81 2.54 9.54
N GLN A 94 -0.40 2.93 9.97
CA GLN A 94 -1.62 2.19 9.64
C GLN A 94 -1.85 2.16 8.13
N ALA A 95 -1.68 3.30 7.45
CA ALA A 95 -1.87 3.38 6.02
C ALA A 95 -0.92 2.45 5.27
N TRP A 96 0.36 2.42 5.67
CA TRP A 96 1.33 1.54 5.04
C TRP A 96 0.97 0.07 5.21
N VAL A 97 0.54 -0.35 6.41
CA VAL A 97 0.09 -1.74 6.62
C VAL A 97 -1.16 -2.04 5.80
N CYS A 98 -2.09 -1.08 5.67
CA CYS A 98 -3.25 -1.20 4.78
C CYS A 98 -2.82 -1.44 3.31
N LEU A 99 -1.80 -0.75 2.81
CA LEU A 99 -1.26 -1.00 1.46
C LEU A 99 -0.71 -2.43 1.34
N GLN A 100 0.00 -2.94 2.35
CA GLN A 100 0.55 -4.31 2.32
C GLN A 100 -0.54 -5.40 2.23
N VAL A 101 -1.71 -5.14 2.82
CA VAL A 101 -2.85 -6.07 2.77
C VAL A 101 -3.83 -5.78 1.63
N GLY A 102 -3.50 -4.83 0.74
CA GLY A 102 -4.31 -4.47 -0.44
C GLY A 102 -5.50 -3.53 -0.17
N ASP A 103 -5.60 -2.94 1.03
CA ASP A 103 -6.65 -1.97 1.38
C ASP A 103 -6.22 -0.52 1.06
N ALA A 104 -6.07 -0.24 -0.23
CA ALA A 104 -5.62 1.07 -0.71
C ALA A 104 -6.58 2.22 -0.35
N ARG A 105 -7.90 1.95 -0.32
CA ARG A 105 -8.89 2.98 0.05
C ARG A 105 -8.70 3.45 1.48
N ARG A 106 -8.55 2.52 2.43
CA ARG A 106 -8.29 2.88 3.82
C ARG A 106 -6.93 3.56 3.98
N ALA A 107 -5.91 3.11 3.25
CA ALA A 107 -4.60 3.73 3.25
C ALA A 107 -4.65 5.20 2.84
N GLN A 108 -5.31 5.53 1.72
CA GLN A 108 -5.47 6.91 1.26
C GLN A 108 -6.17 7.78 2.30
N GLN A 109 -7.28 7.30 2.88
CA GLN A 109 -7.99 8.06 3.93
C GLN A 109 -7.11 8.36 5.15
N LEU A 110 -6.30 7.39 5.57
CA LEU A 110 -5.38 7.55 6.69
C LEU A 110 -4.25 8.53 6.36
N LEU A 111 -3.69 8.47 5.15
CA LEU A 111 -2.65 9.38 4.68
C LEU A 111 -3.14 10.83 4.57
N GLN A 112 -4.35 11.04 4.05
CA GLN A 112 -4.97 12.37 4.00
C GLN A 112 -5.14 12.95 5.41
N ARG A 113 -5.58 12.13 6.37
CA ARG A 113 -5.67 12.55 7.78
C ARG A 113 -4.29 12.82 8.39
N ALA A 114 -3.29 11.98 8.09
CA ALA A 114 -1.92 12.18 8.55
C ALA A 114 -1.36 13.53 8.05
N LYS A 115 -1.65 13.88 6.79
CA LYS A 115 -1.25 15.16 6.18
C LYS A 115 -1.79 16.37 6.92
N VAL A 116 -3.04 16.31 7.39
CA VAL A 116 -3.67 17.38 8.19
C VAL A 116 -2.96 17.60 9.53
N PHE A 117 -2.43 16.53 10.15
CA PHE A 117 -1.80 16.60 11.47
C PHE A 117 -0.27 16.74 11.45
N ALA A 118 0.38 16.52 10.30
CA ALA A 118 1.80 16.76 10.09
C ALA A 118 2.06 18.26 9.96
N ALA A 119 2.04 18.98 11.08
CA ALA A 119 2.16 20.43 11.14
C ALA A 119 3.53 20.93 10.65
N GLY A 120 3.63 21.28 9.37
CA GLY A 120 4.81 21.95 8.78
C GLY A 120 6.05 21.08 8.57
N ASP A 121 6.00 19.81 9.00
CA ASP A 121 7.08 18.85 8.77
C ASP A 121 7.16 18.48 7.28
N SER A 122 7.98 19.22 6.56
CA SER A 122 8.15 19.09 5.11
C SER A 122 8.71 17.73 4.71
N ASN A 123 9.51 17.08 5.56
CA ASN A 123 10.05 15.76 5.26
C ASN A 123 8.96 14.70 5.41
N PHE A 124 8.17 14.79 6.48
CA PHE A 124 7.05 13.89 6.71
C PHE A 124 5.96 14.02 5.64
N LEU A 125 5.64 15.25 5.23
CA LEU A 125 4.70 15.53 4.15
C LEU A 125 5.15 14.92 2.83
N ARG A 126 6.44 15.05 2.46
CA ARG A 126 6.99 14.38 1.26
C ARG A 126 6.82 12.86 1.30
N ARG A 127 6.97 12.24 2.47
CA ARG A 127 6.77 10.79 2.63
C ARG A 127 5.31 10.38 2.47
N ILE A 128 4.38 11.16 3.03
CA ILE A 128 2.94 10.94 2.79
C ILE A 128 2.63 11.03 1.31
N ASP A 129 3.10 12.09 0.65
CA ASP A 129 2.82 12.33 -0.76
C ASP A 129 3.39 11.22 -1.65
N ALA A 130 4.57 10.67 -1.31
CA ALA A 130 5.14 9.51 -2.01
C ALA A 130 4.25 8.25 -1.97
N LEU A 131 3.42 8.08 -0.94
CA LEU A 131 2.49 6.94 -0.83
C LEU A 131 1.10 7.23 -1.43
N LEU A 132 0.81 8.48 -1.82
CA LEU A 132 -0.48 8.87 -2.40
C LEU A 132 -0.49 8.87 -3.92
N VAL A 133 0.67 8.85 -4.58
CA VAL A 133 0.83 9.03 -6.04
C VAL A 133 0.65 7.71 -6.84
N GLU A 134 -0.12 6.76 -6.30
CA GLU A 134 -0.51 5.53 -7.02
C GLU A 134 -1.89 5.61 -7.66
#